data_AF-A0A6B2NMQ4-F1
#
_entry.id   AF-A0A6B2NMQ4-F1
#
_cell.length_a   1.000
_cell.length_b   1.000
_cell.length_c   1.000
_cell.angle_alpha   90.00
_cell.angle_beta   90.00
_cell.angle_gamma   90.00
#
_symmetry.space_group_name_H-M   'P 1'
#
loop_
_entity.id
_entity.type
_entity.pdbx_description
1 polymer ?
#
loop_
_entity_poly.entity_id
_entity_poly.type
_entity_poly.pdbx_seq_one_letter_code
_entity_poly.pdbx_strand_id
1 'polypeptide(L)' 'MTLEGWQVWDLVGRIGGQLRVLPGAVIGWDLTAALALSNALGIPPLATAELLPVIEAVMVAKYNEQMERSDG' A
#
# COMPACT_ATOMS: atom_id res chain seq x y z
N MET A 1 13.58 10.68 -9.20
CA MET A 1 12.24 10.07 -9.02
C MET A 1 11.40 10.49 -10.20
N THR A 2 10.69 9.56 -10.85
CA THR A 2 9.77 9.89 -11.97
C THR A 2 8.47 10.48 -11.44
N LEU A 3 7.68 11.12 -12.31
CA LEU A 3 6.36 11.66 -11.92
C LEU A 3 5.44 10.54 -11.44
N GLU A 4 5.42 9.43 -12.16
CA GLU A 4 4.63 8.25 -11.87
C GLU A 4 5.00 7.65 -10.51
N GLY A 5 6.31 7.56 -10.22
CA GLY A 5 6.78 7.08 -8.93
C GLY A 5 6.35 7.98 -7.78
N TRP A 6 6.37 9.30 -7.98
CA TRP A 6 5.89 10.24 -6.97
C TRP A 6 4.37 10.15 -6.79
N GLN A 7 3.60 10.01 -7.87
CA GLN A 7 2.15 9.86 -7.81
C GLN A 7 1.73 8.59 -7.05
N VAL A 8 2.41 7.47 -7.30
CA VAL A 8 2.16 6.24 -6.54
C VAL A 8 2.57 6.40 -5.08
N TRP A 9 3.65 7.12 -4.80
CA TRP A 9 4.05 7.42 -3.42
C TRP A 9 3.01 8.27 -2.67
N ASP A 10 2.44 9.29 -3.32
CA ASP A 10 1.33 10.08 -2.78
C ASP A 10 0.08 9.20 -2.53
N LEU A 11 -0.25 8.32 -3.49
CA LEU A 11 -1.34 7.34 -3.34
C LEU A 11 -1.17 6.48 -2.08
N VAL A 12 0.05 5.96 -1.83
CA VAL A 12 0.36 5.14 -0.64
C VAL A 12 0.02 5.87 0.66
N GLY A 13 0.34 7.17 0.74
CA GLY A 13 -0.03 8.00 1.89
C GLY A 13 -1.55 8.12 2.10
N ARG A 14 -2.32 8.14 1.00
CA ARG A 14 -3.80 8.27 1.04
C ARG A 14 -4.49 6.96 1.40
N ILE A 15 -3.94 5.81 1.01
CA ILE A 15 -4.53 4.49 1.30
C ILE A 15 -4.06 3.89 2.62
N GLY A 16 -3.25 4.61 3.41
CA GLY A 16 -2.72 4.11 4.69
C GLY A 16 -3.79 3.61 5.67
N GLY A 17 -5.02 4.13 5.61
CA GLY A 17 -6.15 3.66 6.41
C GLY A 17 -6.93 2.47 5.84
N GLN A 18 -6.66 2.06 4.59
CA GLN A 18 -7.35 0.97 3.89
C GLN A 18 -6.65 -0.39 4.13
N LEU A 19 -6.14 -0.61 5.34
CA LEU A 19 -5.43 -1.84 5.68
C LEU A 19 -6.39 -3.02 5.82
N ARG A 20 -5.95 -4.17 5.33
CA ARG A 20 -6.57 -5.47 5.57
C ARG A 20 -5.79 -6.17 6.66
N VAL A 21 -6.50 -6.59 7.70
CA VAL A 21 -5.91 -7.17 8.93
C VAL A 21 -6.60 -8.46 9.32
N LEU A 22 -5.83 -9.36 9.91
CA LEU A 22 -6.26 -10.54 10.65
C LEU A 22 -5.82 -10.38 12.11
N PRO A 23 -6.34 -11.19 13.07
CA PRO A 23 -5.82 -11.18 14.43
C PRO A 23 -4.31 -11.40 14.44
N GLY A 24 -3.55 -10.41 14.90
CA GLY A 24 -2.09 -10.47 15.01
C GLY A 24 -1.31 -10.24 13.71
N ALA A 25 -1.95 -9.90 12.58
CA ALA A 25 -1.23 -9.68 11.33
C ALA A 25 -1.90 -8.67 10.38
N VAL A 26 -1.09 -7.85 9.73
CA VAL A 26 -1.48 -7.09 8.53
C VAL A 26 -1.25 -7.99 7.31
N ILE A 27 -2.24 -8.05 6.41
CA ILE A 27 -2.17 -8.90 5.20
C ILE A 27 -2.14 -8.11 3.89
N GLY A 28 -2.20 -6.78 3.95
CA GLY A 28 -2.09 -5.90 2.78
C GLY A 28 -2.97 -4.66 2.88
N TRP A 29 -3.07 -3.93 1.78
CA TRP A 29 -4.10 -2.92 1.57
C TRP A 29 -5.32 -3.54 0.86
N ASP A 30 -6.44 -2.83 0.90
CA ASP A 30 -7.50 -3.04 -0.08
C ASP A 30 -7.04 -2.52 -1.45
N LEU A 31 -6.54 -3.44 -2.29
CA LEU A 31 -6.10 -3.12 -3.65
C LEU A 31 -7.25 -2.64 -4.55
N THR A 32 -8.50 -3.00 -4.25
CA THR A 32 -9.65 -2.49 -5.00
C THR A 32 -9.86 -1.01 -4.69
N ALA A 33 -9.81 -0.62 -3.41
CA ALA A 33 -9.84 0.77 -3.00
C ALA A 33 -8.65 1.57 -3.55
N ALA A 34 -7.45 0.98 -3.56
CA ALA A 34 -6.26 1.63 -4.08
C ALA A 34 -6.32 1.87 -5.60
N LEU A 35 -6.76 0.88 -6.38
CA LEU A 35 -6.93 1.03 -7.83
C LEU A 35 -8.08 2.00 -8.18
N ALA A 36 -9.16 2.01 -7.40
CA ALA A 36 -10.25 2.97 -7.59
C ALA A 36 -9.78 4.41 -7.32
N LEU A 37 -9.03 4.62 -6.24
CA LEU A 37 -8.47 5.93 -5.90
C LEU A 37 -7.41 6.38 -6.92
N SER A 38 -6.52 5.48 -7.35
CA SER A 38 -5.50 5.82 -8.35
C SER A 38 -6.13 6.26 -9.67
N ASN A 39 -7.18 5.57 -10.11
CA ASN A 39 -7.97 5.93 -11.28
C ASN A 39 -8.64 7.30 -11.11
N ALA A 40 -9.22 7.58 -9.95
CA ALA A 40 -9.85 8.88 -9.65
C ALA A 40 -8.83 10.04 -9.63
N LEU A 41 -7.59 9.78 -9.24
CA LEU A 41 -6.49 10.75 -9.23
C LEU A 41 -5.80 10.92 -10.60
N GLY A 42 -6.21 10.14 -11.61
CA GLY A 42 -5.61 10.19 -12.95
C GLY A 42 -4.18 9.63 -13.00
N ILE A 43 -3.81 8.76 -12.06
CA ILE A 43 -2.50 8.11 -12.05
C ILE A 43 -2.47 7.06 -13.17
N PRO A 44 -1.38 6.97 -13.96
CA PRO A 44 -1.25 5.92 -14.97
C PRO A 44 -1.50 4.53 -14.37
N PRO A 45 -2.45 3.74 -14.91
CA PRO A 45 -2.79 2.42 -14.35
C PRO A 45 -1.59 1.48 -14.29
N LEU A 46 -0.71 1.52 -15.30
CA LEU A 46 0.50 0.71 -15.36
C LEU A 46 1.44 1.03 -14.19
N ALA A 47 1.65 2.31 -13.89
CA ALA A 47 2.48 2.73 -12.77
C ALA A 47 1.94 2.22 -11.43
N THR A 48 0.62 2.31 -11.22
CA THR A 48 -0.01 1.76 -10.00
C THR A 48 0.15 0.25 -9.94
N ALA A 49 -0.12 -0.46 -11.04
CA ALA A 49 -0.06 -1.92 -11.08
C ALA A 49 1.35 -2.48 -10.88
N GLU A 50 2.39 -1.78 -11.35
CA GLU A 50 3.78 -2.21 -11.20
C GLU A 50 4.37 -1.85 -9.83
N LEU A 51 4.12 -0.62 -9.35
CA LEU A 51 4.80 -0.11 -8.16
C LEU A 51 4.07 -0.46 -6.86
N LEU A 52 2.74 -0.42 -6.84
CA LEU A 52 1.97 -0.62 -5.61
C LEU A 52 2.18 -1.99 -4.95
N PRO A 53 2.23 -3.13 -5.68
CA PRO A 53 2.42 -4.44 -5.05
C PRO A 53 3.76 -4.59 -4.33
N VAL A 54 4.83 -3.98 -4.87
CA VAL A 54 6.16 -4.00 -4.25
C VAL A 54 6.15 -3.22 -2.95
N ILE A 55 5.48 -2.07 -2.93
CA ILE A 55 5.34 -1.24 -1.73
C ILE A 55 4.48 -1.94 -0.68
N GLU A 56 3.41 -2.62 -1.09
CA GLU A 56 2.54 -3.40 -0.21
C GLU A 56 3.33 -4.50 0.51
N ALA A 57 4.15 -5.26 -0.22
CA ALA A 57 4.97 -6.32 0.36
C ALA A 57 5.90 -5.78 1.47
N VAL A 58 6.51 -4.62 1.25
CA VAL A 58 7.36 -3.97 2.25
C VAL A 58 6.54 -3.48 3.44
N MET A 59 5.38 -2.86 3.20
CA MET A 59 4.49 -2.40 4.26
C MET A 59 4.02 -3.55 5.15
N VAL A 60 3.56 -4.66 4.55
CA VAL A 60 3.11 -5.86 5.26
C VAL A 60 4.23 -6.43 6.13
N ALA A 61 5.43 -6.60 5.56
CA ALA A 61 6.58 -7.08 6.31
C ALA A 61 6.89 -6.18 7.52
N LYS A 62 6.89 -4.86 7.32
CA LYS A 62 7.22 -3.91 8.39
C LYS A 62 6.19 -3.84 9.50
N TYR A 63 4.90 -3.88 9.16
CA TYR A 63 3.85 -3.92 10.20
C TYR A 63 3.91 -5.22 11.01
N ASN A 64 4.08 -6.36 10.36
CA ASN A 64 4.15 -7.64 11.06
C ASN A 64 5.41 -7.74 11.94
N GLU A 65 6.57 -7.28 11.47
CA GLU A 65 7.79 -7.16 12.29
C GLU A 65 7.56 -6.30 13.56
N GLN A 66 6.77 -5.23 13.46
CA GLN A 66 6.46 -4.35 14.60
C GLN A 66 5.50 -5.01 15.60
N MET A 67 4.51 -5.76 15.10
CA MET A 67 3.57 -6.51 15.93
C MET A 67 4.29 -7.62 16.71
N GLU A 68 5.16 -8.40 16.04
CA GLU A 68 5.99 -9.43 16.71
C GLU A 68 6.86 -8.85 17.83
N ARG A 69 7.41 -7.64 17.65
CA ARG A 69 8.19 -6.95 18.71
C ARG A 69 7.34 -6.43 19.86
N SER A 70 6.07 -6.15 19.63
CA SER A 70 5.17 -5.63 20.67
C SER A 70 4.60 -6.76 21.54
N ASP A 71 4.53 -7.98 20.98
CA ASP A 71 3.99 -9.18 21.64
C ASP A 71 5.08 -10.01 22.38
N GLY A 72 6.35 -9.59 22.36
CA GLY A 72 7.48 -10.24 23.04
C GLY A 72 8.03 -9.43 24.21
#